data_AF-A0AAD1RA64-F1
#
_entry.id   AF-A0AAD1RA64-F1
#
_cell.length_a   1.000
_cell.length_b   1.000
_cell.length_c   1.000
_cell.angle_alpha   90.00
_cell.angle_beta   90.00
_cell.angle_gamma   90.00
#
_symmetry.space_group_name_H-M   'P 1'
#
loop_
_entity.id
_entity.type
_entity.pdbx_description
1 polymer ?
#
loop_
_entity_poly.entity_id
_entity_poly.type
_entity_poly.pdbx_seq_one_letter_code
_entity_poly.pdbx_strand_id
1 'polypeptide(L)'
;NAVYRMYGSSWIGYKDVWNDCMEVVDCVTAGTLSLSLAFLYIDVEFNRYPSRIAIAKCRHQRCVDADGKLMHSRNSAEIKQEILVVYREMKDCKPTYRLQKKLITVGCTCTHPGDCKAKQWEAK
;
A
#
# COMPACT_ATOMS: atom_id res chain seq x y z
N ASN A 1 18.66 -0.66 19.54
CA ASN A 1 18.86 -2.08 19.95
C ASN A 1 19.02 -2.95 18.72
N ALA A 2 20.26 -3.32 18.38
CA ALA A 2 20.53 -4.21 17.25
C ALA A 2 20.41 -5.68 17.72
N VAL A 3 19.65 -6.49 16.97
CA VAL A 3 19.51 -7.93 17.23
C VAL A 3 20.54 -8.66 16.37
N TYR A 4 21.49 -9.33 17.01
CA TYR A 4 22.47 -10.19 16.34
C TYR A 4 22.04 -11.65 16.46
N ARG A 5 22.16 -12.42 15.39
CA ARG A 5 21.92 -13.86 15.39
C ARG A 5 23.16 -14.57 14.86
N MET A 6 23.79 -15.40 15.69
CA MET A 6 24.97 -16.17 15.30
C MET A 6 24.59 -17.33 14.38
N TYR A 7 25.32 -17.48 13.28
CA TYR A 7 25.33 -18.69 12.45
C TYR A 7 26.79 -19.14 12.28
N GLY A 8 27.20 -20.17 13.02
CA GLY A 8 28.59 -20.65 13.03
C GLY A 8 29.58 -19.61 13.61
N SER A 9 30.76 -19.48 13.00
CA SER A 9 31.83 -18.56 13.41
C SER A 9 31.73 -17.15 12.80
N SER A 10 30.62 -16.83 12.12
CA SER A 10 30.42 -15.54 11.47
C SER A 10 29.30 -14.74 12.13
N TRP A 11 29.58 -13.47 12.46
CA TRP A 11 28.61 -12.53 12.97
C TRP A 11 27.96 -11.80 11.79
N ILE A 12 26.70 -12.11 11.48
CA ILE A 12 25.93 -11.36 10.49
C ILE A 12 25.13 -10.29 11.25
N GLY A 13 25.55 -9.03 11.09
CA GLY A 13 24.81 -7.87 11.57
C GLY A 13 23.64 -7.56 10.63
N TYR A 14 22.41 -7.62 11.13
CA TYR A 14 21.21 -7.13 10.41
C TYR A 14 21.14 -5.59 10.50
N LYS A 15 22.13 -4.89 9.94
CA LYS A 15 22.10 -3.42 9.89
C LYS A 15 21.65 -2.83 8.55
N ASP A 16 21.65 -3.60 7.45
CA ASP A 16 21.49 -3.01 6.10
C ASP A 16 20.45 -3.71 5.19
N VAL A 17 19.29 -4.09 5.73
CA VAL A 17 18.11 -4.48 4.90
C VAL A 17 16.87 -3.62 5.22
N TRP A 18 16.96 -2.77 6.26
CA TRP A 18 15.85 -1.93 6.70
C TRP A 18 15.80 -0.55 6.04
N ASN A 19 16.85 -0.15 5.31
CA ASN A 19 16.97 1.20 4.74
C ASN A 19 16.79 1.27 3.21
N ASP A 20 16.59 0.14 2.51
CA ASP A 20 16.55 0.10 1.04
C ASP A 20 15.19 -0.31 0.43
N CYS A 21 14.12 -0.28 1.22
CA CYS A 21 12.75 -0.47 0.74
C CYS A 21 11.85 0.65 1.25
N MET A 22 11.81 1.76 0.51
CA MET A 22 10.86 2.87 0.66
C MET A 22 10.77 3.47 2.06
N GLU A 23 11.37 4.65 2.25
CA GLU A 23 10.94 5.51 3.35
C GLU A 23 9.42 5.72 3.25
N VAL A 24 8.71 5.21 4.25
CA VAL A 24 7.27 5.41 4.48
C VAL A 24 6.90 6.90 4.57
N VAL A 25 7.91 7.79 4.62
CA VAL A 25 7.81 9.25 4.68
C VAL A 25 7.29 9.85 3.36
N ASP A 26 7.55 9.23 2.20
CA ASP A 26 7.12 9.79 0.90
C ASP A 26 5.65 9.51 0.56
N CYS A 27 5.04 8.46 1.12
CA CYS A 27 3.60 8.20 0.96
C CYS A 27 2.74 9.09 1.86
N VAL A 28 3.25 9.47 3.05
CA VAL A 28 2.53 10.32 4.01
C VAL A 28 2.42 11.75 3.48
N THR A 29 3.48 12.27 2.85
CA THR A 29 3.49 13.60 2.21
C THR A 29 2.60 13.68 0.97
N ALA A 30 2.53 12.62 0.15
CA ALA A 30 1.59 12.57 -0.98
C ALA A 30 0.11 12.53 -0.52
N GLY A 31 -0.18 11.89 0.63
CA GLY A 31 -1.53 11.77 1.17
C GLY A 31 -2.13 13.06 1.72
N THR A 32 -1.30 14.01 2.18
CA THR A 32 -1.74 15.28 2.78
C THR A 32 -1.89 16.41 1.77
N LEU A 33 -1.24 16.33 0.60
CA LEU A 33 -1.35 17.30 -0.49
C LEU A 33 -2.40 16.91 -1.55
N SER A 34 -3.01 15.74 -1.42
CA SER A 34 -4.06 15.26 -2.33
C SER A 34 -5.42 15.85 -1.97
N LEU A 35 -6.18 16.30 -2.99
CA LEU A 35 -7.58 16.73 -2.86
C LEU A 35 -8.48 15.59 -2.33
N SER A 36 -8.05 14.34 -2.45
CA SER A 36 -8.67 13.18 -1.84
C SER A 36 -7.77 12.64 -0.73
N LEU A 37 -7.61 13.44 0.33
CA LEU A 37 -6.82 13.12 1.52
C LEU A 37 -7.02 11.66 1.97
N ALA A 38 -5.93 10.95 2.29
CA ALA A 38 -5.97 9.56 2.71
C ALA A 38 -5.33 9.34 4.09
N PHE A 39 -5.90 8.44 4.88
CA PHE A 39 -5.26 7.87 6.05
C PHE A 39 -4.54 6.57 5.69
N LEU A 40 -3.34 6.38 6.23
CA LEU A 40 -2.58 5.15 6.08
C LEU A 40 -2.70 4.33 7.37
N TYR A 41 -2.94 3.04 7.23
CA TYR A 41 -2.77 2.06 8.30
C TYR A 41 -1.83 0.95 7.85
N ILE A 42 -1.05 0.41 8.79
CA ILE A 42 -0.03 -0.59 8.50
C ILE A 42 -0.55 -1.97 8.87
N ASP A 43 -0.70 -2.83 7.86
CA ASP A 43 -1.04 -4.24 8.01
C ASP A 43 0.25 -5.05 8.26
N VAL A 44 0.39 -5.60 9.47
CA VAL A 44 1.59 -6.34 9.91
C VAL A 44 1.29 -7.84 10.00
N GLU A 45 2.06 -8.64 9.28
CA GLU A 45 2.00 -10.11 9.31
C GLU A 45 3.43 -10.67 9.23
N PHE A 46 3.92 -11.28 10.30
CA PHE A 46 5.32 -11.70 10.42
C PHE A 46 5.66 -12.92 9.55
N ASN A 47 4.66 -13.75 9.23
CA ASN A 47 4.86 -14.91 8.36
C ASN A 47 4.71 -14.56 6.87
N ARG A 48 4.55 -13.29 6.52
CA ARG A 48 4.36 -12.84 5.14
C ARG A 48 5.51 -11.94 4.69
N TYR A 49 5.82 -12.01 3.41
CA TYR A 49 6.65 -11.04 2.71
C TYR A 49 5.83 -10.27 1.65
N PRO A 50 5.82 -8.93 1.68
CA PRO A 50 6.36 -8.07 2.75
C PRO A 50 5.57 -8.22 4.05
N SER A 51 6.27 -8.08 5.18
CA SER A 51 5.67 -8.24 6.52
C SER A 51 4.83 -7.05 6.94
N ARG A 52 5.12 -5.86 6.38
CA ARG A 52 4.37 -4.64 6.59
C ARG A 52 3.84 -4.15 5.25
N ILE A 53 2.54 -3.88 5.18
CA ILE A 53 1.90 -3.30 3.99
C ILE A 53 1.15 -2.06 4.44
N ALA A 54 1.48 -0.91 3.85
CA ALA A 54 0.69 0.30 4.05
C ALA A 54 -0.58 0.23 3.19
N ILE A 55 -1.73 0.47 3.81
CA ILE A 55 -3.01 0.50 3.13
C ILE A 55 -3.64 1.88 3.33
N ALA A 56 -4.05 2.49 2.23
CA ALA A 56 -4.71 3.78 2.22
C ALA A 56 -6.23 3.63 2.39
N LYS A 57 -6.85 4.61 3.07
CA LYS A 57 -8.30 4.78 3.17
C LYS A 57 -8.65 6.24 2.97
N CYS A 58 -9.61 6.53 2.10
CA CYS A 58 -9.98 7.92 1.84
C CYS A 58 -10.62 8.54 3.08
N ARG A 59 -10.16 9.74 3.44
CA ARG A 59 -10.65 10.48 4.61
C ARG A 59 -12.11 10.91 4.44
N HIS A 60 -12.48 11.28 3.21
CA HIS A 60 -13.81 11.74 2.85
C HIS A 60 -14.27 11.02 1.59
N GLN A 61 -15.59 10.84 1.42
CA GLN A 61 -16.17 10.34 0.16
C GLN A 61 -16.11 11.38 -0.96
N ARG A 62 -15.98 12.66 -0.62
CA ARG A 62 -15.85 13.79 -1.54
C ARG A 62 -14.45 14.36 -1.48
N CYS A 63 -14.02 15.02 -2.55
CA CYS A 63 -12.75 15.73 -2.56
C CYS A 63 -12.84 17.01 -1.73
N VAL A 64 -11.71 17.51 -1.25
CA VAL A 64 -11.59 18.83 -0.63
C VAL A 64 -11.02 19.82 -1.65
N ASP A 65 -11.49 21.07 -1.63
CA ASP A 65 -10.91 22.17 -2.40
C ASP A 65 -9.73 22.83 -1.64
N ALA A 66 -9.16 23.89 -2.23
CA ALA A 66 -8.04 24.63 -1.66
C ALA A 66 -8.38 25.32 -0.32
N ASP A 67 -9.66 25.61 -0.07
CA ASP A 67 -10.15 26.18 1.19
C ASP A 67 -10.45 25.10 2.24
N GLY A 68 -10.22 23.83 1.91
CA GLY A 68 -10.52 22.68 2.76
C GLY A 68 -12.00 22.31 2.83
N LYS A 69 -12.83 22.83 1.93
CA LYS A 69 -14.28 22.53 1.87
C LYS A 69 -14.55 21.35 0.95
N LEU A 70 -15.63 20.61 1.24
CA LEU A 70 -16.01 19.44 0.45
C LEU A 70 -16.62 19.85 -0.89
N MET A 71 -16.06 19.32 -1.97
CA MET A 71 -16.57 19.47 -3.34
C MET A 71 -17.64 18.41 -3.63
N HIS A 72 -18.91 18.79 -3.60
CA HIS A 72 -20.02 17.87 -3.90
C HIS A 72 -20.06 17.37 -5.35
N SER A 73 -19.37 18.06 -6.28
CA SER A 73 -19.27 17.67 -7.68
C SER A 73 -18.26 16.55 -7.94
N ARG A 74 -17.42 16.19 -6.97
CA ARG A 74 -16.33 15.22 -7.14
C ARG A 74 -16.29 14.20 -6.01
N ASN A 75 -15.83 13.00 -6.33
CA ASN A 75 -15.73 11.88 -5.40
C ASN A 75 -14.29 11.49 -5.19
N SER A 76 -13.94 11.23 -3.94
CA SER A 76 -12.70 10.54 -3.59
C SER A 76 -12.91 9.05 -3.86
N ALA A 77 -12.10 8.47 -4.74
CA ALA A 77 -12.13 7.07 -5.10
C ALA A 77 -10.83 6.39 -4.70
N GLU A 78 -10.94 5.19 -4.14
CA GLU A 78 -9.79 4.36 -3.78
C GLU A 78 -9.09 3.82 -5.04
N ILE A 79 -7.77 3.94 -5.09
CA ILE A 79 -6.94 3.29 -6.09
C ILE A 79 -6.55 1.92 -5.55
N LYS A 80 -7.03 0.87 -6.21
CA LYS A 80 -6.76 -0.51 -5.83
C LYS A 80 -5.72 -1.13 -6.76
N GLN A 81 -4.80 -1.89 -6.18
CA GLN A 81 -3.74 -2.60 -6.89
C GLN A 81 -3.67 -4.05 -6.42
N GLU A 82 -3.55 -4.97 -7.36
CA GLU A 82 -3.21 -6.35 -7.05
C GLU A 82 -1.69 -6.46 -6.86
N ILE A 83 -1.29 -7.03 -5.72
CA ILE A 83 0.10 -7.32 -5.39
C ILE A 83 0.27 -8.81 -5.09
N LEU A 84 1.49 -9.29 -5.25
CA LEU A 84 1.88 -10.63 -4.84
C LEU A 84 2.47 -10.59 -3.43
N VAL A 85 2.01 -11.50 -2.58
CA VAL A 85 2.53 -11.69 -1.23
C VAL A 85 2.91 -13.15 -1.05
N VAL A 86 3.99 -13.40 -0.31
CA VAL A 86 4.49 -14.74 -0.03
C VAL A 86 4.30 -15.05 1.44
N TYR A 87 3.63 -16.15 1.76
CA TYR A 87 3.50 -16.65 3.13
C TYR A 87 4.48 -17.77 3.39
N ARG A 88 5.18 -17.72 4.52
CA ARG A 88 5.98 -18.80 5.06
C ARG A 88 5.09 -19.68 5.96
N GLU A 89 5.05 -20.96 5.65
CA GLU A 89 4.29 -21.98 6.37
C GLU A 89 5.25 -23.09 6.83
N MET A 90 5.08 -23.64 8.02
CA MET A 90 5.85 -24.82 8.46
C MET A 90 5.02 -26.08 8.16
N LYS A 91 5.53 -26.94 7.28
CA LYS A 91 4.97 -28.27 7.00
C LYS A 91 6.03 -29.31 7.32
N ASP A 92 5.71 -30.22 8.23
CA ASP A 92 6.58 -31.34 8.62
C ASP A 92 8.03 -30.91 8.91
N CYS A 93 8.18 -29.91 9.79
CA CYS A 93 9.45 -29.30 10.19
C CYS A 93 10.25 -28.60 9.07
N LYS A 94 9.70 -28.48 7.84
CA LYS A 94 10.31 -27.76 6.72
C LYS A 94 9.55 -26.46 6.43
N PRO A 95 10.26 -25.34 6.18
CA PRO A 95 9.62 -24.12 5.70
C PRO A 95 9.15 -24.32 4.26
N THR A 96 7.90 -23.97 4.02
CA THR A 96 7.26 -23.94 2.71
C THR A 96 6.75 -22.53 2.43
N TYR A 97 6.67 -22.16 1.16
CA TYR A 97 6.27 -20.82 0.75
C TYR A 97 5.04 -20.89 -0.15
N ARG A 98 4.02 -20.11 0.18
CA ARG A 98 2.79 -20.00 -0.60
C ARG A 98 2.67 -18.60 -1.18
N LEU A 99 2.56 -18.52 -2.51
CA LEU A 99 2.30 -17.29 -3.23
C LEU A 99 0.80 -16.98 -3.23
N GLN A 100 0.43 -15.73 -2.96
CA GLN A 100 -0.96 -15.28 -2.98
C GLN A 100 -1.07 -13.89 -3.63
N LYS A 101 -2.17 -13.68 -4.36
CA LYS A 101 -2.59 -12.35 -4.82
C LYS A 101 -3.38 -11.65 -3.72
N LYS A 102 -3.04 -10.39 -3.43
CA LYS A 102 -3.76 -9.54 -2.48
C LYS A 102 -4.13 -8.23 -3.17
N LEU A 103 -5.41 -7.88 -3.13
CA LEU A 103 -5.89 -6.57 -3.56
C LEU A 103 -5.70 -5.59 -2.40
N ILE A 104 -4.95 -4.51 -2.62
CA ILE A 104 -4.70 -3.46 -1.61
C ILE A 104 -5.11 -2.10 -2.15
N THR A 105 -5.47 -1.19 -1.25
CA THR A 105 -5.69 0.22 -1.59
C THR A 105 -4.38 0.96 -1.38
N VAL A 106 -3.82 1.52 -2.46
CA VAL A 106 -2.53 2.24 -2.44
C VAL A 106 -2.68 3.74 -2.21
N GLY A 107 -3.86 4.28 -2.52
CA GLY A 107 -4.13 5.71 -2.39
C GLY A 107 -5.57 6.06 -2.72
N CYS A 108 -5.83 7.37 -2.78
CA CYS A 108 -7.11 7.93 -3.19
C CYS A 108 -6.88 8.94 -4.31
N THR A 109 -7.83 9.01 -5.23
CA THR A 109 -7.88 10.00 -6.30
C THR A 109 -9.21 10.73 -6.34
N CYS A 110 -9.23 11.92 -6.92
CA CYS A 110 -10.43 12.72 -7.08
C CYS A 110 -11.02 12.51 -8.47
N THR A 111 -12.27 12.05 -8.52
CA THR A 111 -12.99 11.71 -9.76
C THR A 111 -14.20 12.60 -9.96
N HIS A 112 -14.50 12.99 -11.20
CA HIS A 112 -15.76 13.63 -11.55
C HIS A 112 -16.67 12.64 -12.30
N PRO A 113 -17.98 12.56 -11.98
CA PRO A 113 -18.92 11.65 -12.63
C PRO A 113 -19.05 11.82 -14.16
N GLY A 114 -18.49 12.87 -14.75
CA GLY A 114 -18.51 13.16 -16.19
C GLY A 114 -17.20 12.93 -16.94
N ASP A 115 -16.08 12.58 -16.27
CA ASP A 115 -14.75 12.56 -16.91
C ASP A 115 -14.52 11.34 -17.82
N CYS A 116 -15.16 10.19 -17.53
CA CYS A 116 -15.08 9.00 -18.36
C CYS A 116 -16.32 8.86 -19.26
N LYS A 117 -16.33 9.51 -20.42
CA LYS A 117 -17.16 9.04 -21.53
C LYS A 117 -16.47 7.82 -22.12
N ALA A 118 -16.99 6.62 -21.84
CA ALA A 118 -16.59 5.44 -22.59
C ALA A 118 -16.83 5.73 -24.08
N LYS A 119 -15.75 5.87 -24.87
CA LYS A 119 -15.91 5.85 -26.33
C LYS A 119 -16.45 4.48 -26.67
N GLN A 120 -17.70 4.44 -27.11
CA GLN A 120 -18.29 3.29 -27.76
C GLN A 120 -17.38 2.99 -28.95
N TRP A 121 -16.65 1.87 -28.87
CA TRP A 121 -15.92 1.38 -30.03
C TRP A 121 -17.01 0.91 -31.00
N GLU A 122 -17.25 1.67 -32.05
CA GLU A 122 -18.02 1.13 -33.17
C GLU A 122 -17.12 0.10 -33.85
N ALA A 123 -17.46 -1.17 -33.71
CA ALA A 123 -16.91 -2.23 -34.53
C ALA A 123 -17.16 -1.85 -35.99
N LYS A 124 -16.10 -1.63 -36.77
CA LYS A 124 -16.18 -1.49 -38.22
C LYS A 124 -15.67 -2.76 -38.88
#